data_AF-A0A157QWQ1-F1
#
_entry.id   AF-A0A157QWQ1-F1
#
_cell.length_a   1.000
_cell.length_b   1.000
_cell.length_c   1.000
_cell.angle_alpha   90.00
_cell.angle_beta   90.00
_cell.angle_gamma   90.00
#
_symmetry.space_group_name_H-M   'P 1'
#
loop_
_entity.id
_entity.type
_entity.pdbx_description
1 polymer ?
#
loop_
_entity_poly.entity_id
_entity_poly.type
_entity_poly.pdbx_seq_one_letter_code
_entity_poly.pdbx_strand_id
1 'polypeptide(L)'
;MKTRFAAVAAALACLHAASAVAATDYASVLTPARPGMPLAHPIAPETKAPPPFSLIAERPVKPAYVPGLPGLPQYRMVTDDFGRKIPKYDGVFIRQSRVENGEVVIPAGGLFYLEDTWGGEVALRGEQVPVLGRMTTYIDYDMSIEVQENVTIPAGGSVAVGGQVYHYYATVGHETTTNHALHVRSISGTDWEWAFGNPILSASQTNWWGTRFNQLYNQGQAREVTPKQMVFDWLSGVRTDRMLYAEETVHKGLAAAGEQWQVGARTVRVAAVDAAKGTVSLEVLQDGKVTASRTLGPIQPERLIEDTDARKALVFEDGDMVAFLSPWPTAFEGDKANLKVYGKAFSVRYGQDYVHDTRFTGYPVGCPTGHEFGFMLVNKEEIRLKPGESYSGPEGYFKVVVDSVADGKVTGWHVQDRDGARSINLGGPDVTNVDLVLGQGRVAGQAILFDVGRAMLARTYAAAQRADTGAAAVPATPAPAAAQAPAPTAPSSGGLSPSLIIVIAILALACLGVGFEWGRRRRP
;
A
#
# COMPACT_ATOMS: atom_id res chain seq x y z
N MET A 1 69.04 -11.43 26.36
CA MET A 1 67.84 -10.59 26.13
C MET A 1 67.35 -10.67 24.67
N LYS A 2 67.28 -11.86 24.06
CA LYS A 2 66.81 -12.05 22.66
C LYS A 2 66.15 -13.43 22.50
N THR A 3 65.05 -13.70 23.19
CA THR A 3 64.32 -14.99 23.08
C THR A 3 62.87 -14.93 23.62
N ARG A 4 62.17 -13.80 23.49
CA ARG A 4 60.76 -13.69 23.97
C ARG A 4 59.78 -12.91 23.07
N PHE A 5 60.07 -12.76 21.77
CA PHE A 5 59.16 -12.05 20.84
C PHE A 5 58.57 -12.93 19.72
N ALA A 6 58.97 -14.19 19.58
CA ALA A 6 58.46 -15.06 18.51
C ALA A 6 57.17 -15.83 18.86
N ALA A 7 56.79 -15.92 20.14
CA ALA A 7 55.64 -16.73 20.57
C ALA A 7 54.29 -16.00 20.58
N VAL A 8 54.27 -14.66 20.48
CA VAL A 8 53.02 -13.87 20.52
C VAL A 8 52.44 -13.63 19.12
N ALA A 9 53.26 -13.67 18.07
CA ALA A 9 52.79 -13.49 16.69
C ALA A 9 52.02 -14.72 16.14
N ALA A 10 52.33 -15.93 16.63
CA ALA A 10 51.63 -17.16 16.20
C ALA A 10 50.26 -17.36 16.88
N ALA A 11 50.02 -16.73 18.04
CA ALA A 11 48.74 -16.83 18.76
C ALA A 11 47.66 -15.86 18.24
N LEU A 12 48.05 -14.76 17.59
CA LEU A 12 47.11 -13.82 16.98
C LEU A 12 46.68 -14.21 15.55
N ALA A 13 47.45 -15.06 14.87
CA ALA A 13 47.09 -15.57 13.54
C ALA A 13 46.03 -16.70 13.60
N CYS A 14 45.86 -17.37 14.74
CA CYS A 14 44.88 -18.45 14.91
C CYS A 14 43.48 -18.00 15.37
N LEU A 15 43.27 -16.70 15.64
CA LEU A 15 41.98 -16.13 16.04
C LEU A 15 41.18 -15.51 14.87
N HIS A 16 41.72 -15.52 13.65
CA HIS A 16 41.04 -15.02 12.45
C HIS A 16 40.58 -16.12 11.49
N ALA A 17 40.75 -17.39 11.85
CA ALA A 17 39.95 -18.47 11.27
C ALA A 17 38.58 -18.49 11.95
N ALA A 18 37.87 -17.36 11.92
CA ALA A 18 36.43 -17.38 12.08
C ALA A 18 35.93 -18.21 10.91
N SER A 19 35.51 -19.44 11.19
CA SER A 19 34.80 -20.29 10.26
C SER A 19 33.77 -19.40 9.57
N ALA A 20 33.95 -19.16 8.26
CA ALA A 20 32.87 -18.62 7.46
C ALA A 20 31.74 -19.64 7.57
N VAL A 21 30.82 -19.41 8.50
CA VAL A 21 29.56 -20.14 8.56
C VAL A 21 28.98 -19.95 7.18
N ALA A 22 28.89 -21.04 6.41
CA ALA A 22 28.35 -20.99 5.08
C ALA A 22 27.00 -20.28 5.17
N ALA A 23 26.80 -19.25 4.36
CA ALA A 23 25.54 -18.52 4.33
C ALA A 23 24.42 -19.54 4.10
N THR A 24 23.39 -19.50 4.96
CA THR A 24 22.24 -20.39 4.83
C THR A 24 21.66 -20.26 3.42
N ASP A 25 21.58 -21.38 2.69
CA ASP A 25 20.88 -21.41 1.40
C ASP A 25 19.37 -21.39 1.65
N TYR A 26 18.81 -20.18 1.71
CA TYR A 26 17.39 -19.99 1.96
C TYR A 26 16.49 -20.57 0.87
N ALA A 27 17.00 -20.83 -0.34
CA ALA A 27 16.22 -21.52 -1.37
C ALA A 27 15.88 -22.96 -0.96
N SER A 28 16.73 -23.59 -0.15
CA SER A 28 16.51 -24.93 0.42
C SER A 28 15.67 -24.92 1.71
N VAL A 29 15.58 -23.77 2.39
CA VAL A 29 14.87 -23.63 3.67
C VAL A 29 13.42 -23.22 3.46
N LEU A 30 13.17 -22.28 2.55
CA LEU A 30 11.85 -21.75 2.28
C LEU A 30 10.98 -22.76 1.55
N THR A 31 9.71 -22.82 1.94
CA THR A 31 8.73 -23.70 1.30
C THR A 31 8.02 -22.97 0.14
N PRO A 32 7.94 -23.53 -1.07
CA PRO A 32 7.15 -22.94 -2.14
C PRO A 32 5.65 -22.93 -1.81
N ALA A 33 4.88 -22.09 -2.48
CA ALA A 33 3.43 -22.01 -2.28
C ALA A 33 2.70 -23.34 -2.57
N ARG A 34 3.27 -24.18 -3.46
CA ARG A 34 2.79 -25.52 -3.76
C ARG A 34 3.94 -26.54 -3.77
N PRO A 35 3.75 -27.74 -3.18
CA PRO A 35 4.75 -28.81 -3.25
C PRO A 35 5.18 -29.10 -4.70
N GLY A 36 6.47 -29.22 -4.93
CA GLY A 36 7.04 -29.51 -6.26
C GLY A 36 7.18 -28.31 -7.20
N MET A 37 6.73 -27.12 -6.81
CA MET A 37 6.95 -25.88 -7.56
C MET A 37 8.23 -25.17 -7.08
N PRO A 38 8.88 -24.35 -7.92
CA PRO A 38 9.94 -23.45 -7.47
C PRO A 38 9.36 -22.36 -6.52
N LEU A 39 10.26 -21.62 -5.86
CA LEU A 39 9.85 -20.35 -5.25
C LEU A 39 9.37 -19.41 -6.36
N ALA A 40 8.20 -18.80 -6.19
CA ALA A 40 7.60 -17.93 -7.20
C ALA A 40 8.39 -16.62 -7.39
N HIS A 41 9.17 -16.23 -6.38
CA HIS A 41 9.93 -15.00 -6.36
C HIS A 41 11.40 -15.28 -6.02
N PRO A 42 12.34 -14.52 -6.60
CA PRO A 42 13.73 -14.60 -6.21
C PRO A 42 13.91 -14.17 -4.74
N ILE A 43 14.94 -14.70 -4.09
CA ILE A 43 15.35 -14.25 -2.76
C ILE A 43 16.08 -12.92 -2.92
N ALA A 44 15.71 -11.93 -2.12
CA ALA A 44 16.31 -10.61 -2.16
C ALA A 44 17.81 -10.70 -1.77
N PRO A 45 18.72 -10.10 -2.55
CA PRO A 45 20.15 -10.10 -2.20
C PRO A 45 20.46 -9.15 -1.03
N GLU A 46 19.56 -8.22 -0.74
CA GLU A 46 19.72 -7.20 0.29
C GLU A 46 18.38 -6.84 0.96
N THR A 47 18.48 -6.50 2.25
CA THR A 47 17.41 -5.88 3.02
C THR A 47 17.23 -4.42 2.59
N LYS A 48 15.98 -4.00 2.42
CA LYS A 48 15.65 -2.58 2.20
C LYS A 48 14.84 -2.04 3.37
N ALA A 49 15.10 -0.78 3.73
CA ALA A 49 14.38 -0.13 4.81
C ALA A 49 12.91 0.08 4.43
N PRO A 50 11.95 -0.25 5.32
CA PRO A 50 10.54 0.02 5.11
C PRO A 50 10.25 1.53 5.14
N PRO A 51 9.10 1.98 4.59
CA PRO A 51 8.67 3.36 4.79
C PRO A 51 8.38 3.61 6.28
N PRO A 52 8.65 4.83 6.80
CA PRO A 52 8.57 5.19 8.23
C PRO A 52 7.13 5.31 8.79
N PHE A 53 6.20 4.49 8.29
CA PHE A 53 4.81 4.35 8.75
C PHE A 53 4.41 2.88 9.01
N SER A 54 5.32 1.95 8.72
CA SER A 54 5.01 0.53 8.68
C SER A 54 4.77 -0.05 10.08
N LEU A 55 5.48 0.46 11.08
CA LEU A 55 5.47 -0.10 12.43
C LEU A 55 4.37 0.50 13.30
N ILE A 56 3.93 -0.26 14.32
CA ILE A 56 2.90 0.21 15.26
C ILE A 56 3.35 1.45 16.04
N ALA A 57 4.64 1.52 16.39
CA ALA A 57 5.23 2.68 17.06
C ALA A 57 5.25 3.95 16.18
N GLU A 58 5.04 3.80 14.87
CA GLU A 58 5.06 4.89 13.90
C GLU A 58 3.65 5.41 13.59
N ARG A 59 2.60 4.87 14.20
CA ARG A 59 1.22 5.27 13.94
C ARG A 59 0.95 6.74 14.33
N PRO A 60 -0.03 7.39 13.68
CA PRO A 60 -0.42 8.76 14.02
C PRO A 60 -0.89 8.90 15.48
N VAL A 61 -0.57 10.01 16.13
CA VAL A 61 -0.93 10.26 17.53
C VAL A 61 -2.13 11.20 17.60
N LYS A 62 -3.28 10.67 18.02
CA LYS A 62 -4.58 11.37 18.06
C LYS A 62 -4.94 12.02 16.70
N PRO A 63 -4.93 11.28 15.58
CA PRO A 63 -5.15 11.88 14.26
C PRO A 63 -6.56 12.44 14.10
N ALA A 64 -6.71 13.45 13.25
CA ALA A 64 -8.00 13.83 12.69
C ALA A 64 -8.47 12.76 11.70
N TYR A 65 -9.80 12.58 11.56
CA TYR A 65 -10.37 11.71 10.54
C TYR A 65 -11.10 12.53 9.48
N VAL A 66 -10.86 12.20 8.22
CA VAL A 66 -11.63 12.70 7.08
C VAL A 66 -12.08 11.48 6.27
N PRO A 67 -13.38 11.14 6.20
CA PRO A 67 -13.81 9.93 5.49
C PRO A 67 -13.52 10.00 3.98
N GLY A 68 -13.44 11.19 3.40
CA GLY A 68 -13.06 11.39 2.00
C GLY A 68 -13.17 12.85 1.59
N LEU A 69 -12.70 13.14 0.38
CA LEU A 69 -12.93 14.38 -0.34
C LEU A 69 -13.46 14.04 -1.75
N PRO A 70 -14.27 14.88 -2.40
CA PRO A 70 -14.81 14.61 -3.73
C PRO A 70 -13.76 14.23 -4.79
N GLY A 71 -12.60 14.88 -4.77
CA GLY A 71 -11.49 14.61 -5.69
C GLY A 71 -10.68 13.35 -5.39
N LEU A 72 -10.91 12.69 -4.25
CA LEU A 72 -10.21 11.49 -3.81
C LEU A 72 -11.15 10.27 -3.86
N PRO A 73 -11.02 9.34 -4.83
CA PRO A 73 -11.71 8.06 -4.86
C PRO A 73 -11.98 7.44 -3.49
N GLN A 74 -13.24 7.26 -3.14
CA GLN A 74 -13.68 6.43 -2.02
C GLN A 74 -14.72 5.46 -2.58
N TYR A 75 -14.32 4.24 -2.90
CA TYR A 75 -15.18 3.25 -3.57
C TYR A 75 -15.43 3.52 -5.06
N ARG A 76 -14.42 3.99 -5.81
CA ARG A 76 -14.55 4.12 -7.27
C ARG A 76 -14.45 2.75 -7.92
N MET A 77 -15.55 2.26 -8.50
CA MET A 77 -15.53 1.04 -9.30
C MET A 77 -14.79 1.27 -10.61
N VAL A 78 -13.75 0.46 -10.84
CA VAL A 78 -13.05 0.36 -12.12
C VAL A 78 -13.19 -1.07 -12.65
N THR A 79 -13.02 -1.23 -13.96
CA THR A 79 -13.25 -2.51 -14.64
C THR A 79 -11.96 -2.95 -15.34
N ASP A 80 -11.60 -4.23 -15.21
CA ASP A 80 -10.50 -4.81 -15.99
C ASP A 80 -10.96 -5.21 -17.40
N ASP A 81 -10.02 -5.70 -18.20
CA ASP A 81 -10.32 -6.11 -19.58
C ASP A 81 -11.31 -7.28 -19.71
N PHE A 82 -11.62 -7.95 -18.61
CA PHE A 82 -12.50 -9.13 -18.53
C PHE A 82 -13.82 -8.84 -17.82
N GLY A 83 -14.10 -7.56 -17.50
CA GLY A 83 -15.35 -7.16 -16.87
C GLY A 83 -15.39 -7.30 -15.35
N ARG A 84 -14.27 -7.69 -14.70
CA ARG A 84 -14.19 -7.73 -13.24
C ARG A 84 -14.21 -6.29 -12.72
N LYS A 85 -15.12 -6.01 -11.79
CA LYS A 85 -15.23 -4.71 -11.13
C LYS A 85 -14.49 -4.73 -9.79
N ILE A 86 -13.63 -3.75 -9.58
CA ILE A 86 -12.79 -3.64 -8.40
C ILE A 86 -12.96 -2.21 -7.84
N PRO A 87 -13.28 -2.05 -6.55
CA PRO A 87 -13.36 -0.73 -5.94
C PRO A 87 -11.96 -0.20 -5.58
N LYS A 88 -11.72 1.06 -5.93
CA LYS A 88 -10.49 1.83 -5.68
C LYS A 88 -10.73 2.91 -4.64
N TYR A 89 -9.70 3.19 -3.85
CA TYR A 89 -9.72 4.14 -2.76
C TYR A 89 -8.40 4.90 -2.72
N ASP A 90 -8.49 6.15 -2.31
CA ASP A 90 -7.34 6.96 -1.97
C ASP A 90 -7.30 7.24 -0.48
N GLY A 91 -6.09 7.23 0.06
CA GLY A 91 -5.80 7.60 1.43
C GLY A 91 -4.77 8.71 1.51
N VAL A 92 -4.91 9.57 2.53
CA VAL A 92 -3.87 10.54 2.90
C VAL A 92 -3.65 10.45 4.40
N PHE A 93 -2.40 10.35 4.80
CA PHE A 93 -2.05 10.12 6.19
C PHE A 93 -0.93 11.04 6.62
N ILE A 94 -1.05 11.55 7.85
CA ILE A 94 -0.01 12.34 8.49
C ILE A 94 0.27 11.74 9.86
N ARG A 95 1.54 11.59 10.21
CA ARG A 95 2.00 11.07 11.50
C ARG A 95 3.09 11.93 12.11
N GLN A 96 3.18 11.89 13.43
CA GLN A 96 4.27 12.49 14.22
C GLN A 96 4.52 13.97 13.90
N SER A 97 3.48 14.66 13.43
CA SER A 97 3.54 16.09 13.25
C SER A 97 3.49 16.79 14.61
N ARG A 98 4.02 18.01 14.67
CA ARG A 98 4.11 18.79 15.90
C ARG A 98 4.05 20.28 15.59
N VAL A 99 3.75 21.08 16.60
CA VAL A 99 3.99 22.52 16.56
C VAL A 99 5.37 22.81 17.14
N GLU A 100 6.20 23.53 16.39
CA GLU A 100 7.55 23.92 16.77
C GLU A 100 7.75 25.37 16.34
N ASN A 101 8.09 26.27 17.27
CA ASN A 101 8.33 27.69 16.99
C ASN A 101 7.17 28.41 16.24
N GLY A 102 5.92 28.03 16.52
CA GLY A 102 4.74 28.61 15.86
C GLY A 102 4.45 28.04 14.46
N GLU A 103 5.24 27.08 14.00
CA GLU A 103 5.06 26.38 12.72
C GLU A 103 4.57 24.96 12.97
N VAL A 104 3.78 24.43 12.03
CA VAL A 104 3.49 23.00 11.96
C VAL A 104 4.63 22.32 11.25
N VAL A 105 5.19 21.29 11.86
CA VAL A 105 6.27 20.47 11.31
C VAL A 105 5.76 19.06 11.07
N ILE A 106 5.87 18.57 9.83
CA ILE A 106 5.65 17.17 9.45
C ILE A 106 7.03 16.60 9.10
N PRO A 107 7.52 15.56 9.79
CA PRO A 107 8.87 15.05 9.55
C PRO A 107 9.01 14.43 8.15
N ALA A 108 10.24 14.16 7.73
CA ALA A 108 10.50 13.29 6.58
C ALA A 108 9.78 11.94 6.78
N GLY A 109 9.06 11.52 5.75
CA GLY A 109 8.13 10.38 5.77
C GLY A 109 6.96 10.49 6.74
N GLY A 110 6.63 11.70 7.20
CA GLY A 110 5.50 12.00 8.04
C GLY A 110 4.17 12.16 7.27
N LEU A 111 4.21 12.39 5.96
CA LEU A 111 3.07 12.51 5.06
C LEU A 111 3.14 11.44 3.97
N PHE A 112 2.07 10.69 3.75
CA PHE A 112 1.98 9.84 2.57
C PHE A 112 0.58 9.79 1.95
N TYR A 113 0.58 9.63 0.64
CA TYR A 113 -0.56 9.23 -0.16
C TYR A 113 -0.56 7.71 -0.31
N LEU A 114 -1.73 7.10 -0.35
CA LEU A 114 -1.94 5.69 -0.61
C LEU A 114 -2.99 5.53 -1.71
N GLU A 115 -2.64 4.85 -2.78
CA GLU A 115 -3.63 4.16 -3.61
C GLU A 115 -3.93 2.80 -2.95
N ASP A 116 -5.21 2.48 -2.79
CA ASP A 116 -5.67 1.26 -2.11
C ASP A 116 -6.81 0.61 -2.91
N THR A 117 -6.79 -0.71 -2.98
CA THR A 117 -7.70 -1.50 -3.80
C THR A 117 -8.26 -2.66 -3.02
N TRP A 118 -9.56 -2.91 -3.20
CA TRP A 118 -10.22 -4.05 -2.55
C TRP A 118 -10.30 -5.25 -3.47
N GLY A 119 -9.62 -6.34 -3.08
CA GLY A 119 -9.65 -7.61 -3.81
C GLY A 119 -8.43 -7.88 -4.69
N GLY A 120 -7.45 -6.96 -4.70
CA GLY A 120 -6.15 -7.14 -5.33
C GLY A 120 -6.18 -6.99 -6.85
N GLU A 121 -5.24 -6.21 -7.41
CA GLU A 121 -5.05 -6.06 -8.85
C GLU A 121 -4.25 -7.23 -9.41
N VAL A 122 -4.63 -7.72 -10.58
CA VAL A 122 -3.99 -8.87 -11.21
C VAL A 122 -3.17 -8.43 -12.43
N ALA A 123 -1.89 -8.77 -12.44
CA ALA A 123 -1.00 -8.50 -13.57
C ALA A 123 -1.51 -9.15 -14.87
N LEU A 124 -1.11 -8.59 -16.01
CA LEU A 124 -1.49 -9.03 -17.37
C LEU A 124 -2.99 -8.95 -17.68
N ARG A 125 -3.80 -8.37 -16.78
CA ARG A 125 -5.24 -8.22 -17.02
C ARG A 125 -5.68 -6.88 -17.58
N GLY A 126 -4.77 -5.91 -17.68
CA GLY A 126 -5.14 -4.57 -18.11
C GLY A 126 -6.08 -3.91 -17.10
N GLU A 127 -5.81 -4.08 -15.80
CA GLU A 127 -6.61 -3.46 -14.76
C GLU A 127 -6.45 -1.94 -14.81
N GLN A 128 -7.56 -1.21 -14.76
CA GLN A 128 -7.52 0.25 -14.70
C GLN A 128 -7.29 0.72 -13.26
N VAL A 129 -6.38 1.66 -13.07
CA VAL A 129 -5.99 2.19 -11.75
C VAL A 129 -5.97 3.72 -11.81
N PRO A 130 -6.80 4.41 -11.01
CA PRO A 130 -6.78 5.86 -10.92
C PRO A 130 -5.58 6.32 -10.09
N VAL A 131 -4.49 6.70 -10.75
CA VAL A 131 -3.27 7.19 -10.11
C VAL A 131 -3.30 8.71 -10.09
N LEU A 132 -3.52 9.31 -8.92
CA LEU A 132 -3.52 10.77 -8.73
C LEU A 132 -4.42 11.51 -9.76
N GLY A 133 -5.57 10.92 -10.08
CA GLY A 133 -6.54 11.42 -11.06
C GLY A 133 -6.28 11.05 -12.53
N ARG A 134 -5.13 10.45 -12.88
CA ARG A 134 -4.91 9.83 -14.19
C ARG A 134 -5.47 8.41 -14.18
N MET A 135 -6.10 7.99 -15.28
CA MET A 135 -6.50 6.58 -15.44
C MET A 135 -5.38 5.84 -16.15
N THR A 136 -4.67 5.01 -15.39
CA THR A 136 -3.56 4.21 -15.88
C THR A 136 -3.95 2.74 -15.98
N THR A 137 -3.16 1.94 -16.67
CA THR A 137 -3.32 0.49 -16.74
C THR A 137 -2.20 -0.18 -15.96
N TYR A 138 -2.56 -1.04 -15.00
CA TYR A 138 -1.63 -1.92 -14.31
C TYR A 138 -1.24 -3.10 -15.22
N ILE A 139 0.07 -3.28 -15.39
CA ILE A 139 0.64 -4.22 -16.36
C ILE A 139 1.28 -5.40 -15.65
N ASP A 140 2.23 -5.13 -14.76
CA ASP A 140 3.14 -6.13 -14.24
C ASP A 140 3.83 -5.67 -12.94
N TYR A 141 4.52 -6.58 -12.25
CA TYR A 141 5.25 -6.26 -11.03
C TYR A 141 6.61 -6.95 -10.94
N ASP A 142 7.42 -6.56 -9.96
CA ASP A 142 8.57 -7.34 -9.49
C ASP A 142 8.42 -7.56 -8.00
N MET A 143 8.69 -8.78 -7.53
CA MET A 143 8.66 -9.14 -6.11
C MET A 143 9.90 -9.94 -5.76
N SER A 144 10.32 -9.84 -4.50
CA SER A 144 11.38 -10.66 -3.91
C SER A 144 10.99 -11.15 -2.52
N ILE A 145 11.56 -12.29 -2.11
CA ILE A 145 11.45 -12.82 -0.75
C ILE A 145 12.64 -12.30 0.04
N GLU A 146 12.41 -11.40 0.99
CA GLU A 146 13.44 -10.99 1.92
C GLU A 146 13.49 -11.97 3.09
N VAL A 147 14.69 -12.36 3.52
CA VAL A 147 14.90 -13.16 4.73
C VAL A 147 15.83 -12.40 5.66
N GLN A 148 15.42 -12.25 6.91
CA GLN A 148 16.23 -11.67 7.98
C GLN A 148 16.50 -12.71 9.06
N GLU A 149 17.75 -12.77 9.50
CA GLU A 149 18.21 -13.64 10.58
C GLU A 149 18.14 -12.94 11.94
N ASN A 150 18.04 -13.73 13.01
CA ASN A 150 18.16 -13.25 14.40
C ASN A 150 17.18 -12.12 14.74
N VAL A 151 15.93 -12.25 14.28
CA VAL A 151 14.89 -11.24 14.47
C VAL A 151 14.23 -11.40 15.84
N THR A 152 14.22 -10.34 16.65
CA THR A 152 13.52 -10.30 17.93
C THR A 152 12.31 -9.38 17.85
N ILE A 153 11.15 -9.88 18.26
CA ILE A 153 9.91 -9.12 18.35
C ILE A 153 9.45 -9.09 19.81
N PRO A 154 9.61 -7.96 20.52
CA PRO A 154 9.08 -7.80 21.87
C PRO A 154 7.54 -7.90 21.88
N ALA A 155 6.95 -8.27 23.02
CA ALA A 155 5.50 -8.25 23.20
C ALA A 155 4.93 -6.84 22.96
N GLY A 156 3.90 -6.76 22.13
CA GLY A 156 3.32 -5.50 21.66
C GLY A 156 4.15 -4.78 20.60
N GLY A 157 5.37 -5.24 20.33
CA GLY A 157 6.29 -4.69 19.33
C GLY A 157 6.09 -5.29 17.94
N SER A 158 6.64 -4.61 16.94
CA SER A 158 6.55 -5.02 15.54
C SER A 158 7.89 -4.89 14.83
N VAL A 159 8.13 -5.73 13.83
CA VAL A 159 9.30 -5.66 12.93
C VAL A 159 8.84 -5.76 11.48
N ALA A 160 9.54 -5.08 10.58
CA ALA A 160 9.32 -5.23 9.15
C ALA A 160 10.38 -6.15 8.53
N VAL A 161 9.93 -7.11 7.72
CA VAL A 161 10.80 -7.98 6.91
C VAL A 161 10.24 -7.99 5.49
N GLY A 162 11.03 -7.50 4.53
CA GLY A 162 10.56 -7.27 3.17
C GLY A 162 9.41 -6.25 3.09
N GLY A 163 8.31 -6.64 2.46
CA GLY A 163 7.08 -5.83 2.37
C GLY A 163 6.07 -6.11 3.48
N GLN A 164 6.46 -6.83 4.54
CA GLN A 164 5.57 -7.33 5.58
C GLN A 164 5.97 -6.82 6.96
N VAL A 165 4.98 -6.64 7.82
CA VAL A 165 5.11 -6.21 9.21
C VAL A 165 4.54 -7.30 10.11
N TYR A 166 5.39 -7.82 10.98
CA TYR A 166 5.05 -8.82 11.98
C TYR A 166 4.85 -8.14 13.32
N HIS A 167 3.62 -8.16 13.85
CA HIS A 167 3.26 -7.59 15.14
C HIS A 167 2.92 -8.70 16.12
N TYR A 168 3.62 -8.73 17.26
CA TYR A 168 3.34 -9.69 18.32
C TYR A 168 2.27 -9.11 19.27
N TYR A 169 1.00 -9.49 19.08
CA TYR A 169 -0.14 -8.88 19.76
C TYR A 169 -0.52 -9.54 21.09
N ALA A 170 -0.37 -10.85 21.25
CA ALA A 170 -0.88 -11.52 22.47
C ALA A 170 -0.31 -12.92 22.72
N THR A 171 -0.31 -13.27 24.01
CA THR A 171 -0.36 -14.65 24.50
C THR A 171 -1.83 -15.02 24.67
N VAL A 172 -2.36 -15.92 23.84
CA VAL A 172 -3.70 -16.51 24.03
C VAL A 172 -3.51 -17.82 24.78
N GLY A 173 -4.09 -17.96 25.98
CA GLY A 173 -3.92 -19.19 26.73
C GLY A 173 -4.52 -19.17 28.14
N HIS A 174 -4.83 -20.37 28.64
CA HIS A 174 -5.29 -20.58 30.02
C HIS A 174 -4.09 -21.01 30.88
N GLU A 175 -3.76 -20.19 31.87
CA GLU A 175 -2.76 -20.39 32.93
C GLU A 175 -1.37 -20.87 32.46
N THR A 176 -1.23 -22.16 32.15
CA THR A 176 0.03 -22.84 31.78
C THR A 176 0.21 -23.04 30.28
N THR A 177 -0.87 -22.89 29.50
CA THR A 177 -0.84 -22.98 28.04
C THR A 177 -0.66 -21.59 27.45
N THR A 178 0.29 -21.41 26.55
CA THR A 178 0.59 -20.11 25.94
C THR A 178 0.78 -20.28 24.44
N ASN A 179 -0.10 -19.63 23.68
CA ASN A 179 -0.04 -19.54 22.23
C ASN A 179 0.27 -18.11 21.84
N HIS A 180 1.27 -17.93 20.99
CA HIS A 180 1.79 -16.62 20.63
C HIS A 180 1.38 -16.31 19.20
N ALA A 181 0.47 -15.35 19.07
CA ALA A 181 -0.08 -14.97 17.78
C ALA A 181 0.70 -13.80 17.18
N LEU A 182 1.08 -13.94 15.91
CA LEU A 182 1.58 -12.85 15.08
C LEU A 182 0.44 -12.31 14.23
N HIS A 183 0.25 -10.99 14.23
CA HIS A 183 -0.47 -10.31 13.15
C HIS A 183 0.53 -10.00 12.04
N VAL A 184 0.21 -10.39 10.82
CA VAL A 184 1.04 -10.11 9.65
C VAL A 184 0.29 -9.13 8.76
N ARG A 185 0.91 -7.99 8.49
CA ARG A 185 0.34 -6.91 7.67
C ARG A 185 1.31 -6.53 6.56
N SER A 186 0.84 -5.91 5.49
CA SER A 186 1.73 -5.23 4.55
C SER A 186 2.36 -3.98 5.21
N ILE A 187 3.40 -3.42 4.59
CA ILE A 187 4.00 -2.13 5.01
C ILE A 187 3.01 -0.94 4.99
N SER A 188 1.97 -0.97 4.16
CA SER A 188 0.90 0.03 4.24
C SER A 188 -0.10 -0.25 5.37
N GLY A 189 -0.17 -1.49 5.86
CA GLY A 189 -1.03 -1.92 6.96
C GLY A 189 -2.11 -2.92 6.57
N THR A 190 -2.23 -3.34 5.30
CA THR A 190 -3.21 -4.35 4.88
C THR A 190 -3.00 -5.63 5.70
N ASP A 191 -3.95 -5.96 6.56
CA ASP A 191 -3.88 -7.14 7.43
C ASP A 191 -4.13 -8.41 6.61
N TRP A 192 -3.40 -9.48 6.89
CA TRP A 192 -3.56 -10.78 6.23
C TRP A 192 -4.42 -11.77 6.99
N GLU A 193 -4.89 -11.42 8.19
CA GLU A 193 -5.77 -12.27 9.00
C GLU A 193 -7.00 -12.74 8.18
N TRP A 194 -7.58 -11.86 7.35
CA TRP A 194 -8.75 -12.20 6.54
C TRP A 194 -8.47 -13.25 5.45
N ALA A 195 -7.23 -13.37 4.98
CA ALA A 195 -6.85 -14.24 3.87
C ALA A 195 -6.27 -15.57 4.36
N PHE A 196 -5.39 -15.52 5.36
CA PHE A 196 -4.62 -16.69 5.79
C PHE A 196 -4.63 -16.92 7.30
N GLY A 197 -5.35 -16.10 8.08
CA GLY A 197 -5.31 -16.14 9.55
C GLY A 197 -3.99 -15.63 10.13
N ASN A 198 -3.85 -15.75 11.44
CA ASN A 198 -2.65 -15.36 12.18
C ASN A 198 -1.74 -16.58 12.43
N PRO A 199 -0.42 -16.50 12.17
CA PRO A 199 0.51 -17.51 12.64
C PRO A 199 0.46 -17.65 14.17
N ILE A 200 0.27 -18.88 14.64
CA ILE A 200 0.28 -19.22 16.06
C ILE A 200 1.49 -20.11 16.33
N LEU A 201 2.33 -19.69 17.28
CA LEU A 201 3.52 -20.41 17.70
C LEU A 201 3.42 -20.81 19.18
N SER A 202 3.92 -21.99 19.51
CA SER A 202 4.03 -22.44 20.91
C SER A 202 5.22 -23.37 21.09
N ALA A 203 5.95 -23.18 22.19
CA ALA A 203 6.99 -24.12 22.62
C ALA A 203 6.43 -25.22 23.56
N SER A 204 5.25 -25.01 24.15
CA SER A 204 4.65 -25.91 25.15
C SER A 204 3.49 -26.75 24.62
N GLN A 205 2.86 -26.32 23.52
CA GLN A 205 1.74 -27.04 22.89
C GLN A 205 2.13 -27.70 21.56
N THR A 206 3.21 -28.48 21.57
CA THR A 206 3.81 -29.08 20.35
C THR A 206 2.89 -30.00 19.54
N ASN A 207 1.84 -30.54 20.17
CA ASN A 207 0.82 -31.35 19.49
C ASN A 207 -0.15 -30.52 18.62
N TRP A 208 -0.19 -29.20 18.81
CA TRP A 208 -1.11 -28.28 18.12
C TRP A 208 -0.34 -27.26 17.29
N TRP A 209 0.74 -26.71 17.86
CA TRP A 209 1.52 -25.63 17.28
C TRP A 209 3.01 -25.93 17.40
N GLY A 210 3.78 -25.50 16.41
CA GLY A 210 5.24 -25.58 16.45
C GLY A 210 5.87 -24.21 16.72
N THR A 211 7.19 -24.17 16.56
CA THR A 211 7.97 -22.94 16.50
C THR A 211 8.25 -22.50 15.06
N ARG A 212 7.73 -23.22 14.06
CA ARG A 212 7.79 -22.87 12.65
C ARG A 212 6.41 -22.54 12.12
N PHE A 213 6.32 -21.54 11.25
CA PHE A 213 5.10 -21.25 10.50
C PHE A 213 5.39 -21.04 9.01
N ASN A 214 4.35 -21.26 8.20
CA ASN A 214 4.35 -20.98 6.78
C ASN A 214 2.99 -20.39 6.40
N GLN A 215 2.98 -19.12 6.03
CA GLN A 215 1.85 -18.38 5.49
C GLN A 215 2.25 -17.92 4.08
N LEU A 216 2.32 -18.85 3.14
CA LEU A 216 2.95 -18.68 1.81
C LEU A 216 4.42 -18.30 1.96
N TYR A 217 4.86 -17.16 1.45
CA TYR A 217 6.26 -16.72 1.58
C TYR A 217 6.53 -15.89 2.84
N ASN A 218 5.51 -15.68 3.67
CA ASN A 218 5.65 -15.17 5.03
C ASN A 218 5.91 -16.39 5.93
N GLN A 219 7.17 -16.67 6.20
CA GLN A 219 7.60 -17.88 6.91
C GLN A 219 8.57 -17.50 8.02
N GLY A 220 8.70 -18.36 9.03
CA GLY A 220 9.69 -18.14 10.07
C GLY A 220 9.94 -19.35 10.94
N GLN A 221 11.14 -19.40 11.50
CA GLN A 221 11.55 -20.37 12.51
C GLN A 221 11.92 -19.63 13.80
N ALA A 222 11.07 -19.75 14.81
CA ALA A 222 11.36 -19.25 16.14
C ALA A 222 12.29 -20.21 16.90
N ARG A 223 13.29 -19.66 17.57
CA ARG A 223 14.07 -20.37 18.60
C ARG A 223 13.54 -20.13 20.01
N GLU A 224 12.93 -18.97 20.23
CA GLU A 224 12.33 -18.59 21.51
C GLU A 224 10.92 -18.05 21.28
N VAL A 225 9.96 -18.54 22.06
CA VAL A 225 8.56 -18.14 22.02
C VAL A 225 8.10 -17.95 23.47
N THR A 226 8.00 -16.71 23.94
CA THR A 226 7.66 -16.38 25.33
C THR A 226 6.65 -15.23 25.43
N PRO A 227 6.01 -15.03 26.60
CA PRO A 227 5.12 -13.89 26.82
C PRO A 227 5.80 -12.52 26.65
N LYS A 228 7.13 -12.45 26.74
CA LYS A 228 7.88 -11.19 26.65
C LYS A 228 8.36 -10.89 25.24
N GLN A 229 8.65 -11.91 24.45
CA GLN A 229 9.22 -11.75 23.11
C GLN A 229 9.13 -13.04 22.30
N MET A 230 9.30 -12.89 21.00
CA MET A 230 9.61 -13.98 20.08
C MET A 230 10.97 -13.73 19.45
N VAL A 231 11.83 -14.73 19.41
CA VAL A 231 13.14 -14.66 18.77
C VAL A 231 13.22 -15.70 17.67
N PHE A 232 13.46 -15.23 16.45
CA PHE A 232 13.56 -16.02 15.24
C PHE A 232 15.00 -16.27 14.87
N ASP A 233 15.31 -17.51 14.50
CA ASP A 233 16.56 -17.81 13.78
C ASP A 233 16.50 -17.12 12.42
N TRP A 234 15.34 -17.21 11.74
CA TRP A 234 15.05 -16.47 10.53
C TRP A 234 13.55 -16.18 10.39
N LEU A 235 13.25 -15.08 9.71
CA LEU A 235 11.90 -14.62 9.36
C LEU A 235 11.94 -14.11 7.92
N SER A 236 10.94 -14.43 7.11
CA SER A 236 10.87 -14.01 5.71
C SER A 236 9.62 -13.19 5.41
N GLY A 237 9.66 -12.34 4.39
CA GLY A 237 8.49 -11.61 3.92
C GLY A 237 8.65 -11.17 2.47
N VAL A 238 7.55 -11.24 1.69
CA VAL A 238 7.57 -10.78 0.29
C VAL A 238 7.55 -9.27 0.25
N ARG A 239 8.45 -8.70 -0.55
CA ARG A 239 8.50 -7.28 -0.89
C ARG A 239 8.11 -7.11 -2.35
N THR A 240 7.13 -6.26 -2.64
CA THR A 240 6.95 -5.73 -3.99
C THR A 240 8.08 -4.74 -4.23
N ASP A 241 8.94 -5.00 -5.22
CA ASP A 241 10.05 -4.13 -5.59
C ASP A 241 9.64 -3.10 -6.62
N ARG A 242 8.68 -3.45 -7.49
CA ARG A 242 8.21 -2.59 -8.57
C ARG A 242 6.77 -2.90 -8.96
N MET A 243 5.99 -1.87 -9.26
CA MET A 243 4.77 -1.97 -10.06
C MET A 243 4.98 -1.22 -11.38
N LEU A 244 4.54 -1.82 -12.48
CA LEU A 244 4.60 -1.28 -13.83
C LEU A 244 3.20 -0.86 -14.28
N TYR A 245 3.09 0.40 -14.66
CA TYR A 245 1.87 1.01 -15.18
C TYR A 245 2.12 1.55 -16.60
N ALA A 246 1.04 1.83 -17.32
CA ALA A 246 1.08 2.58 -18.57
C ALA A 246 -0.11 3.54 -18.68
N GLU A 247 0.08 4.65 -19.39
CA GLU A 247 -0.97 5.68 -19.55
C GLU A 247 -1.66 5.63 -20.92
N GLU A 248 -1.11 4.86 -21.87
CA GLU A 248 -1.59 4.81 -23.24
C GLU A 248 -1.77 3.37 -23.70
N THR A 249 -2.99 3.00 -24.09
CA THR A 249 -3.28 1.74 -24.78
C THR A 249 -3.10 1.93 -26.27
N VAL A 250 -2.14 1.23 -26.87
CA VAL A 250 -1.83 1.31 -28.31
C VAL A 250 -2.54 0.19 -29.07
N HIS A 251 -2.52 -1.04 -28.53
CA HIS A 251 -3.22 -2.19 -29.10
C HIS A 251 -3.74 -3.12 -28.02
N LYS A 252 -4.88 -3.77 -28.27
CA LYS A 252 -5.42 -4.84 -27.44
C LYS A 252 -6.23 -5.79 -28.31
N GLY A 253 -5.77 -7.03 -28.46
CA GLY A 253 -6.48 -8.09 -29.17
C GLY A 253 -5.56 -8.99 -29.99
N LEU A 254 -6.18 -9.80 -30.85
CA LEU A 254 -5.48 -10.70 -31.76
C LEU A 254 -4.65 -9.92 -32.79
N ALA A 255 -3.43 -10.38 -33.04
CA ALA A 255 -2.54 -9.85 -34.05
C ALA A 255 -1.79 -10.97 -34.79
N ALA A 256 -1.71 -10.85 -36.11
CA ALA A 256 -0.95 -11.74 -36.98
C ALA A 256 0.49 -11.24 -37.19
N ALA A 257 1.36 -12.11 -37.71
CA ALA A 257 2.68 -11.72 -38.15
C ALA A 257 2.61 -10.61 -39.23
N GLY A 258 3.49 -9.61 -39.12
CA GLY A 258 3.53 -8.43 -39.97
C GLY A 258 2.69 -7.25 -39.49
N GLU A 259 1.75 -7.45 -38.54
CA GLU A 259 1.05 -6.33 -37.91
C GLU A 259 2.00 -5.46 -37.10
N GLN A 260 1.75 -4.15 -37.09
CA GLN A 260 2.61 -3.18 -36.43
C GLN A 260 1.83 -1.97 -35.92
N TRP A 261 2.32 -1.37 -34.84
CA TRP A 261 1.72 -0.19 -34.21
C TRP A 261 2.78 0.81 -33.80
N GLN A 262 2.39 2.09 -33.80
CA GLN A 262 3.29 3.15 -33.39
C GLN A 262 3.17 3.43 -31.90
N VAL A 263 4.32 3.47 -31.21
CA VAL A 263 4.45 3.78 -29.79
C VAL A 263 5.47 4.92 -29.64
N GLY A 264 4.97 6.14 -29.48
CA GLY A 264 5.80 7.34 -29.55
C GLY A 264 6.52 7.45 -30.91
N ALA A 265 7.86 7.55 -30.87
CA ALA A 265 8.69 7.62 -32.08
C ALA A 265 9.08 6.25 -32.66
N ARG A 266 8.69 5.14 -32.02
CA ARG A 266 9.11 3.77 -32.38
C ARG A 266 7.93 2.94 -32.87
N THR A 267 8.19 1.94 -33.70
CA THR A 267 7.17 0.99 -34.16
C THR A 267 7.37 -0.36 -33.49
N VAL A 268 6.32 -0.97 -32.96
CA VAL A 268 6.33 -2.38 -32.51
C VAL A 268 5.73 -3.23 -33.62
N ARG A 269 6.41 -4.30 -34.02
CA ARG A 269 6.00 -5.25 -35.06
C ARG A 269 5.89 -6.66 -34.51
N VAL A 270 4.86 -7.40 -34.92
CA VAL A 270 4.78 -8.85 -34.74
C VAL A 270 5.65 -9.52 -35.80
N ALA A 271 6.80 -10.06 -35.40
CA ALA A 271 7.73 -10.72 -36.31
C ALA A 271 7.28 -12.14 -36.68
N ALA A 272 6.76 -12.90 -35.71
CA ALA A 272 6.28 -14.26 -35.91
C ALA A 272 5.28 -14.68 -34.83
N VAL A 273 4.37 -15.60 -35.18
CA VAL A 273 3.46 -16.29 -34.24
C VAL A 273 3.65 -17.79 -34.41
N ASP A 274 3.93 -18.50 -33.32
CA ASP A 274 4.03 -19.96 -33.28
C ASP A 274 3.07 -20.49 -32.21
N ALA A 275 1.80 -20.64 -32.59
CA ALA A 275 0.74 -21.10 -31.70
C ALA A 275 0.99 -22.52 -31.17
N ALA A 276 1.70 -23.37 -31.93
CA ALA A 276 2.04 -24.72 -31.51
C ALA A 276 3.06 -24.74 -30.37
N LYS A 277 4.03 -23.81 -30.39
CA LYS A 277 4.94 -23.57 -29.26
C LYS A 277 4.36 -22.64 -28.21
N GLY A 278 3.22 -22.02 -28.48
CA GLY A 278 2.60 -21.02 -27.60
C GLY A 278 3.44 -19.74 -27.48
N THR A 279 4.11 -19.33 -28.55
CA THR A 279 4.99 -18.15 -28.55
C THR A 279 4.67 -17.12 -29.63
N VAL A 280 5.09 -15.88 -29.38
CA VAL A 280 5.02 -14.75 -30.33
C VAL A 280 6.29 -13.93 -30.25
N SER A 281 6.88 -13.57 -31.38
CA SER A 281 8.09 -12.73 -31.46
C SER A 281 7.71 -11.31 -31.83
N LEU A 282 8.18 -10.35 -31.03
CA LEU A 282 7.99 -8.92 -31.24
C LEU A 282 9.33 -8.23 -31.53
N GLU A 283 9.30 -7.22 -32.38
CA GLU A 283 10.43 -6.36 -32.69
C GLU A 283 10.06 -4.90 -32.48
N VAL A 284 10.98 -4.12 -31.95
CA VAL A 284 10.90 -2.66 -31.90
C VAL A 284 11.76 -2.11 -33.02
N LEU A 285 11.19 -1.22 -33.82
CA LEU A 285 11.84 -0.54 -34.92
C LEU A 285 11.97 0.95 -34.64
N GLN A 286 13.12 1.50 -34.99
CA GLN A 286 13.37 2.94 -35.04
C GLN A 286 14.02 3.23 -36.40
N ASP A 287 13.47 4.21 -37.13
CA ASP A 287 13.92 4.58 -38.48
C ASP A 287 14.00 3.37 -39.45
N GLY A 288 13.04 2.45 -39.33
CA GLY A 288 12.96 1.22 -40.13
C GLY A 288 13.94 0.11 -39.75
N LYS A 289 14.79 0.31 -38.73
CA LYS A 289 15.75 -0.67 -38.24
C LYS A 289 15.28 -1.30 -36.93
N VAL A 290 15.42 -2.62 -36.80
CA VAL A 290 15.16 -3.33 -35.53
C VAL A 290 16.21 -2.91 -34.49
N THR A 291 15.74 -2.36 -33.37
CA THR A 291 16.57 -1.93 -32.22
C THR A 291 16.47 -2.88 -31.04
N ALA A 292 15.35 -3.58 -30.89
CA ALA A 292 15.14 -4.60 -29.87
C ALA A 292 14.21 -5.70 -30.39
N SER A 293 14.32 -6.92 -29.86
CA SER A 293 13.45 -8.05 -30.18
C SER A 293 13.25 -8.95 -28.98
N ARG A 294 12.06 -9.52 -28.82
CA ARG A 294 11.76 -10.50 -27.76
C ARG A 294 10.74 -11.52 -28.21
N THR A 295 10.96 -12.79 -27.86
CA THR A 295 9.94 -13.84 -27.95
C THR A 295 9.24 -13.98 -26.62
N LEU A 296 7.91 -13.90 -26.65
CA LEU A 296 7.02 -14.07 -25.49
C LEU A 296 6.44 -15.48 -25.48
N GLY A 297 6.27 -16.04 -24.29
CA GLY A 297 5.86 -17.42 -24.06
C GLY A 297 7.05 -18.40 -23.96
N PRO A 298 6.78 -19.72 -23.80
CA PRO A 298 5.46 -20.33 -23.72
C PRO A 298 4.72 -19.93 -22.44
N ILE A 299 3.38 -19.95 -22.49
CA ILE A 299 2.53 -19.73 -21.32
C ILE A 299 2.61 -20.94 -20.39
N GLN A 300 2.77 -20.70 -19.10
CA GLN A 300 2.78 -21.70 -18.03
C GLN A 300 1.60 -21.42 -17.08
N PRO A 301 0.36 -21.83 -17.43
CA PRO A 301 -0.84 -21.43 -16.70
C PRO A 301 -0.82 -21.81 -15.22
N GLU A 302 -0.19 -22.93 -14.90
CA GLU A 302 -0.06 -23.45 -13.54
C GLU A 302 0.86 -22.62 -12.65
N ARG A 303 1.71 -21.77 -13.22
CA ARG A 303 2.63 -20.88 -12.50
C ARG A 303 2.13 -19.43 -12.45
N LEU A 304 1.19 -19.06 -13.32
CA LEU A 304 0.62 -17.71 -13.37
C LEU A 304 -0.42 -17.48 -12.26
N ILE A 305 -0.57 -16.26 -11.74
CA ILE A 305 0.25 -15.06 -12.05
C ILE A 305 1.48 -14.91 -11.14
N GLU A 306 1.60 -15.76 -10.13
CA GLU A 306 2.45 -15.53 -8.96
C GLU A 306 3.94 -15.62 -9.32
N ASP A 307 4.31 -16.56 -10.19
CA ASP A 307 5.69 -16.87 -10.54
C ASP A 307 6.33 -15.81 -11.45
N THR A 308 7.47 -15.30 -11.01
CA THR A 308 8.21 -14.20 -11.66
C THR A 308 8.70 -14.61 -13.04
N ASP A 309 9.28 -15.79 -13.19
CA ASP A 309 9.85 -16.23 -14.48
C ASP A 309 8.73 -16.50 -15.50
N ALA A 310 7.68 -17.19 -15.08
CA ALA A 310 6.53 -17.48 -15.92
C ALA A 310 5.82 -16.19 -16.40
N ARG A 311 5.66 -15.21 -15.51
CA ARG A 311 5.08 -13.91 -15.84
C ARG A 311 5.98 -13.08 -16.74
N LYS A 312 7.27 -12.97 -16.42
CA LYS A 312 8.24 -12.23 -17.24
C LYS A 312 8.47 -12.84 -18.61
N ALA A 313 8.26 -14.14 -18.79
CA ALA A 313 8.26 -14.75 -20.12
C ALA A 313 7.17 -14.16 -21.04
N LEU A 314 6.11 -13.54 -20.51
CA LEU A 314 5.01 -12.97 -21.28
C LEU A 314 5.12 -11.47 -21.53
N VAL A 315 6.10 -10.77 -20.95
CA VAL A 315 6.21 -9.30 -20.99
C VAL A 315 7.46 -8.85 -21.75
N PHE A 316 7.30 -7.86 -22.63
CA PHE A 316 8.38 -7.14 -23.30
C PHE A 316 8.36 -5.67 -22.89
N GLU A 317 9.37 -5.23 -22.15
CA GLU A 317 9.59 -3.82 -21.82
C GLU A 317 10.75 -3.26 -22.67
N ASP A 318 10.55 -2.09 -23.27
CA ASP A 318 11.60 -1.32 -23.96
C ASP A 318 11.35 0.18 -23.75
N GLY A 319 12.07 0.81 -22.82
CA GLY A 319 11.84 2.22 -22.45
C GLY A 319 10.43 2.46 -21.91
N ASP A 320 9.69 3.39 -22.53
CA ASP A 320 8.29 3.72 -22.19
C ASP A 320 7.26 2.85 -22.94
N MET A 321 7.70 1.78 -23.60
CA MET A 321 6.82 0.81 -24.26
C MET A 321 6.78 -0.48 -23.45
N VAL A 322 5.58 -1.04 -23.29
CA VAL A 322 5.40 -2.39 -22.80
C VAL A 322 4.39 -3.14 -23.66
N ALA A 323 4.74 -4.36 -24.04
CA ALA A 323 3.84 -5.30 -24.69
C ALA A 323 3.78 -6.60 -23.89
N PHE A 324 2.63 -7.26 -23.89
CA PHE A 324 2.55 -8.61 -23.33
C PHE A 324 1.61 -9.53 -24.11
N LEU A 325 1.92 -10.83 -24.06
CA LEU A 325 1.06 -11.92 -24.53
C LEU A 325 0.00 -12.19 -23.46
N SER A 326 -1.27 -11.88 -23.76
CA SER A 326 -2.38 -12.08 -22.83
C SER A 326 -2.74 -13.57 -22.77
N PRO A 327 -2.62 -14.24 -21.60
CA PRO A 327 -2.96 -15.66 -21.49
C PRO A 327 -4.48 -15.92 -21.46
N TRP A 328 -5.32 -14.88 -21.32
CA TRP A 328 -6.78 -14.99 -21.20
C TRP A 328 -7.53 -14.08 -22.21
N PRO A 329 -8.77 -14.44 -22.60
CA PRO A 329 -9.44 -15.74 -22.34
C PRO A 329 -8.83 -16.86 -23.20
N THR A 330 -8.16 -16.50 -24.29
CA THR A 330 -7.37 -17.39 -25.13
C THR A 330 -6.17 -16.60 -25.64
N ALA A 331 -4.99 -17.23 -25.62
CA ALA A 331 -3.74 -16.59 -26.02
C ALA A 331 -3.49 -16.61 -27.52
N PHE A 332 -4.03 -17.61 -28.22
CA PHE A 332 -3.84 -17.79 -29.66
C PHE A 332 -5.15 -18.20 -30.31
N GLU A 333 -5.43 -17.65 -31.49
CA GLU A 333 -6.55 -18.05 -32.33
C GLU A 333 -6.05 -18.13 -33.78
N GLY A 334 -5.93 -19.36 -34.31
CA GLY A 334 -5.31 -19.59 -35.61
C GLY A 334 -3.84 -19.19 -35.62
N ASP A 335 -3.47 -18.32 -36.56
CA ASP A 335 -2.13 -17.75 -36.74
C ASP A 335 -1.92 -16.43 -35.99
N LYS A 336 -2.83 -16.08 -35.07
CA LYS A 336 -2.80 -14.82 -34.31
C LYS A 336 -2.51 -15.05 -32.84
N ALA A 337 -1.80 -14.11 -32.24
CA ALA A 337 -1.55 -14.03 -30.80
C ALA A 337 -2.36 -12.89 -30.19
N ASN A 338 -2.91 -13.10 -28.99
CA ASN A 338 -3.63 -12.08 -28.23
C ASN A 338 -2.62 -11.18 -27.51
N LEU A 339 -2.37 -10.00 -28.06
CA LEU A 339 -1.38 -9.06 -27.57
C LEU A 339 -2.04 -7.83 -26.96
N LYS A 340 -1.36 -7.26 -25.97
CA LYS A 340 -1.61 -5.89 -25.53
C LYS A 340 -0.33 -5.09 -25.62
N VAL A 341 -0.41 -3.90 -26.20
CA VAL A 341 0.73 -2.99 -26.40
C VAL A 341 0.35 -1.64 -25.80
N TYR A 342 1.24 -1.09 -25.00
CA TYR A 342 1.06 0.15 -24.29
C TYR A 342 2.25 1.09 -24.47
N GLY A 343 1.97 2.38 -24.42
CA GLY A 343 2.95 3.46 -24.39
C GLY A 343 2.91 4.22 -23.07
N LYS A 344 3.89 5.11 -22.87
CA LYS A 344 4.06 5.90 -21.63
C LYS A 344 4.09 5.01 -20.39
N ALA A 345 4.80 3.89 -20.50
CA ALA A 345 5.02 2.99 -19.38
C ALA A 345 5.89 3.67 -18.32
N PHE A 346 5.52 3.52 -17.05
CA PHE A 346 6.27 4.05 -15.92
C PHE A 346 6.18 3.09 -14.73
N SER A 347 7.07 3.28 -13.76
CA SER A 347 7.15 2.37 -12.61
C SER A 347 7.08 3.11 -11.28
N VAL A 348 6.39 2.51 -10.32
CA VAL A 348 6.55 2.82 -8.89
C VAL A 348 7.51 1.79 -8.32
N ARG A 349 8.66 2.24 -7.81
CA ARG A 349 9.76 1.37 -7.35
C ARG A 349 10.03 1.59 -5.87
N TYR A 350 10.23 0.49 -5.15
CA TYR A 350 10.44 0.50 -3.71
C TYR A 350 11.65 1.35 -3.31
N GLY A 351 11.40 2.39 -2.53
CA GLY A 351 12.44 3.27 -1.99
C GLY A 351 13.07 4.21 -3.02
N GLN A 352 12.49 4.35 -4.22
CA GLN A 352 12.98 5.26 -5.27
C GLN A 352 12.04 6.44 -5.48
N ASP A 353 12.57 7.49 -6.10
CA ASP A 353 11.79 8.68 -6.45
C ASP A 353 10.59 8.31 -7.31
N TYR A 354 9.45 8.91 -6.99
CA TYR A 354 8.28 8.82 -7.85
C TYR A 354 8.51 9.64 -9.11
N VAL A 355 8.35 8.99 -10.27
CA VAL A 355 8.77 9.53 -11.57
C VAL A 355 8.11 10.86 -11.94
N HIS A 356 6.89 11.11 -11.47
CA HIS A 356 6.16 12.34 -11.76
C HIS A 356 6.32 13.42 -10.67
N ASP A 357 6.89 13.07 -9.51
CA ASP A 357 7.12 14.02 -8.41
C ASP A 357 8.24 13.52 -7.49
N THR A 358 9.47 13.96 -7.74
CA THR A 358 10.68 13.51 -7.03
C THR A 358 10.78 13.98 -5.58
N ARG A 359 9.82 14.79 -5.11
CA ARG A 359 9.64 15.13 -3.68
C ARG A 359 9.16 13.92 -2.87
N PHE A 360 8.62 12.90 -3.55
CA PHE A 360 8.07 11.71 -2.94
C PHE A 360 8.82 10.45 -3.34
N THR A 361 8.92 9.51 -2.40
CA THR A 361 9.46 8.16 -2.60
C THR A 361 8.30 7.17 -2.77
N GLY A 362 8.42 6.26 -3.74
CA GLY A 362 7.46 5.21 -4.01
C GLY A 362 7.68 3.95 -3.17
N TYR A 363 6.59 3.34 -2.72
CA TYR A 363 6.59 2.02 -2.07
C TYR A 363 5.41 1.20 -2.57
N PRO A 364 5.62 0.33 -3.56
CA PRO A 364 4.57 -0.55 -4.04
C PRO A 364 4.19 -1.58 -2.98
N VAL A 365 2.92 -2.00 -2.99
CA VAL A 365 2.35 -2.88 -1.97
C VAL A 365 1.54 -3.98 -2.64
N GLY A 366 1.97 -5.23 -2.47
CA GLY A 366 1.23 -6.40 -2.91
C GLY A 366 1.08 -7.46 -1.82
N CYS A 367 0.24 -8.46 -2.09
CA CYS A 367 0.18 -9.66 -1.26
C CYS A 367 1.33 -10.61 -1.59
N PRO A 368 1.60 -11.60 -0.71
CA PRO A 368 2.63 -12.60 -0.96
C PRO A 368 2.41 -13.47 -2.22
N THR A 369 1.26 -13.37 -2.89
CA THR A 369 0.95 -14.12 -4.13
C THR A 369 0.95 -13.26 -5.39
N GLY A 370 1.35 -11.98 -5.34
CA GLY A 370 1.43 -11.16 -6.56
C GLY A 370 0.19 -10.36 -6.94
N HIS A 371 -0.86 -10.36 -6.10
CA HIS A 371 -1.93 -9.39 -6.26
C HIS A 371 -1.52 -8.06 -5.66
N GLU A 372 -1.74 -6.98 -6.39
CA GLU A 372 -1.38 -5.66 -5.92
C GLU A 372 -2.46 -5.05 -5.05
N PHE A 373 -2.04 -4.37 -3.99
CA PHE A 373 -2.89 -3.65 -3.04
C PHE A 373 -2.61 -2.14 -3.07
N GLY A 374 -1.99 -1.68 -4.15
CA GLY A 374 -1.68 -0.29 -4.44
C GLY A 374 -0.26 0.11 -4.05
N PHE A 375 -0.05 1.40 -3.80
CA PHE A 375 1.27 1.92 -3.49
C PHE A 375 1.19 3.16 -2.59
N MET A 376 2.28 3.39 -1.84
CA MET A 376 2.47 4.60 -1.05
C MET A 376 3.39 5.58 -1.77
N LEU A 377 3.10 6.87 -1.66
CA LEU A 377 4.01 7.96 -2.01
C LEU A 377 4.31 8.78 -0.76
N VAL A 378 5.56 8.80 -0.33
CA VAL A 378 5.99 9.28 0.99
C VAL A 378 6.89 10.51 0.85
N ASN A 379 6.66 11.59 1.59
CA ASN A 379 7.49 12.79 1.50
C ASN A 379 8.95 12.51 1.92
N LYS A 380 9.92 13.00 1.16
CA LYS A 380 11.34 12.80 1.46
C LYS A 380 11.90 13.77 2.50
N GLU A 381 11.42 15.00 2.48
CA GLU A 381 11.95 16.09 3.30
C GLU A 381 10.96 16.52 4.37
N GLU A 382 11.47 17.11 5.45
CA GLU A 382 10.65 17.74 6.48
C GLU A 382 9.85 18.89 5.87
N ILE A 383 8.56 18.95 6.19
CA ILE A 383 7.64 19.99 5.74
C ILE A 383 7.39 20.92 6.92
N ARG A 384 7.59 22.23 6.73
CA ARG A 384 7.29 23.28 7.70
C ARG A 384 6.23 24.22 7.13
N LEU A 385 5.20 24.50 7.91
CA LEU A 385 4.06 25.33 7.51
C LEU A 385 3.79 26.40 8.57
N LYS A 386 3.91 27.65 8.19
CA LYS A 386 3.45 28.80 8.97
C LYS A 386 1.94 28.98 8.84
N PRO A 387 1.31 29.74 9.75
CA PRO A 387 -0.06 30.21 9.55
C PRO A 387 -0.24 30.88 8.17
N GLY A 388 -1.25 30.47 7.43
CA GLY A 388 -1.54 30.91 6.06
C GLY A 388 -0.84 30.11 4.96
N GLU A 389 0.07 29.19 5.29
CA GLU A 389 0.79 28.38 4.30
C GLU A 389 0.09 27.04 4.03
N SER A 390 0.45 26.43 2.90
CA SER A 390 -0.03 25.11 2.52
C SER A 390 1.08 24.28 1.87
N TYR A 391 1.01 22.96 2.05
CA TYR A 391 1.86 22.01 1.34
C TYR A 391 1.03 21.23 0.33
N SER A 392 1.50 21.18 -0.92
CA SER A 392 0.87 20.37 -1.97
C SER A 392 1.40 18.93 -1.93
N GLY A 393 0.49 17.97 -1.88
CA GLY A 393 0.75 16.55 -2.04
C GLY A 393 1.36 16.20 -3.40
N PRO A 394 1.56 14.90 -3.69
CA PRO A 394 2.16 14.46 -4.94
C PRO A 394 1.36 14.99 -6.13
N GLU A 395 2.07 15.61 -7.09
CA GLU A 395 1.49 16.22 -8.28
C GLU A 395 0.39 17.26 -8.01
N GLY A 396 0.39 17.85 -6.81
CA GLY A 396 -0.65 18.79 -6.38
C GLY A 396 -2.03 18.15 -6.20
N TYR A 397 -2.13 16.83 -6.00
CA TYR A 397 -3.41 16.13 -5.95
C TYR A 397 -4.30 16.53 -4.77
N PHE A 398 -3.69 16.88 -3.64
CA PHE A 398 -4.34 17.46 -2.48
C PHE A 398 -3.40 18.48 -1.82
N LYS A 399 -3.92 19.21 -0.82
CA LYS A 399 -3.16 20.16 0.00
C LYS A 399 -3.44 19.94 1.48
N VAL A 400 -2.42 20.17 2.29
CA VAL A 400 -2.52 20.39 3.73
C VAL A 400 -2.38 21.88 3.98
N VAL A 401 -3.38 22.52 4.60
CA VAL A 401 -3.43 23.97 4.79
C VAL A 401 -3.46 24.28 6.28
N VAL A 402 -2.55 25.13 6.76
CA VAL A 402 -2.49 25.60 8.15
C VAL A 402 -3.01 27.02 8.19
N ASP A 403 -4.21 27.21 8.73
CA ASP A 403 -4.86 28.53 8.77
C ASP A 403 -4.34 29.37 9.94
N SER A 404 -4.17 28.75 11.12
CA SER A 404 -3.73 29.47 12.33
C SER A 404 -3.08 28.55 13.37
N VAL A 405 -2.07 29.11 14.06
CA VAL A 405 -1.37 28.52 15.20
C VAL A 405 -1.29 29.55 16.31
N ALA A 406 -1.61 29.16 17.55
CA ALA A 406 -1.52 30.01 18.74
C ALA A 406 -1.12 29.17 19.95
N ASP A 407 -0.24 29.68 20.81
CA ASP A 407 0.16 29.04 22.08
C ASP A 407 0.59 27.56 21.95
N GLY A 408 1.30 27.23 20.86
CA GLY A 408 1.73 25.87 20.56
C GLY A 408 0.60 24.93 20.10
N LYS A 409 -0.57 25.49 19.73
CA LYS A 409 -1.75 24.76 19.25
C LYS A 409 -2.10 25.14 17.82
N VAL A 410 -2.58 24.18 17.04
CA VAL A 410 -3.13 24.40 15.69
C VAL A 410 -4.62 24.74 15.84
N THR A 411 -4.92 26.03 15.83
CA THR A 411 -6.28 26.55 16.03
C THR A 411 -7.14 26.46 14.77
N GLY A 412 -6.51 26.40 13.60
CA GLY A 412 -7.19 26.20 12.33
C GLY A 412 -6.30 25.51 11.31
N TRP A 413 -6.81 24.42 10.71
CA TRP A 413 -6.18 23.75 9.57
C TRP A 413 -7.21 22.85 8.88
N HIS A 414 -6.96 22.51 7.62
CA HIS A 414 -7.82 21.62 6.84
C HIS A 414 -7.02 20.92 5.75
N VAL A 415 -7.66 19.96 5.10
CA VAL A 415 -7.18 19.36 3.86
C VAL A 415 -8.10 19.74 2.70
N GLN A 416 -7.52 19.87 1.52
CA GLN A 416 -8.23 20.29 0.31
C GLN A 416 -7.83 19.39 -0.86
N ASP A 417 -8.76 18.99 -1.72
CA ASP A 417 -8.43 18.29 -2.97
C ASP A 417 -8.01 19.28 -4.07
N ARG A 418 -7.55 18.77 -5.22
CA ARG A 418 -7.09 19.62 -6.35
C ARG A 418 -8.16 20.56 -6.91
N ASP A 419 -9.43 20.20 -6.78
CA ASP A 419 -10.57 20.97 -7.29
C ASP A 419 -11.05 22.01 -6.27
N GLY A 420 -10.49 21.97 -5.07
CA GLY A 420 -10.66 22.97 -4.04
C GLY A 420 -11.70 22.62 -2.99
N ALA A 421 -12.29 21.43 -3.00
CA ALA A 421 -13.17 20.98 -1.93
C ALA A 421 -12.37 20.71 -0.66
N ARG A 422 -12.89 21.18 0.48
CA ARG A 422 -12.16 21.21 1.76
C ARG A 422 -12.86 20.33 2.80
N SER A 423 -12.08 19.76 3.71
CA SER A 423 -12.62 19.24 4.97
C SER A 423 -13.17 20.37 5.84
N ILE A 424 -13.87 20.01 6.92
CA ILE A 424 -14.13 20.96 8.02
C ILE A 424 -12.80 21.45 8.61
N ASN A 425 -12.84 22.51 9.43
CA ASN A 425 -11.70 22.90 10.24
C ASN A 425 -11.36 21.79 11.26
N LEU A 426 -10.13 21.27 11.19
CA LEU A 426 -9.62 20.16 12.01
C LEU A 426 -8.80 20.66 13.22
N GLY A 427 -8.71 21.97 13.42
CA GLY A 427 -8.05 22.63 14.54
C GLY A 427 -8.86 22.66 15.82
N GLY A 428 -8.26 23.21 16.88
CA GLY A 428 -8.91 23.40 18.17
C GLY A 428 -7.94 23.72 19.32
N PRO A 429 -8.47 24.06 20.50
CA PRO A 429 -7.66 24.50 21.66
C PRO A 429 -6.70 23.41 22.18
N ASP A 430 -7.04 22.14 22.00
CA ASP A 430 -6.22 21.01 22.45
C ASP A 430 -5.38 20.37 21.33
N VAL A 431 -5.45 20.92 20.11
CA VAL A 431 -4.79 20.32 18.94
C VAL A 431 -3.35 20.79 18.86
N THR A 432 -2.39 19.87 19.01
CA THR A 432 -0.94 20.16 18.97
C THR A 432 -0.23 19.59 17.74
N ASN A 433 -0.99 18.98 16.82
CA ASN A 433 -0.48 18.32 15.63
C ASN A 433 -1.54 18.32 14.51
N VAL A 434 -1.10 18.03 13.29
CA VAL A 434 -1.93 17.86 12.09
C VAL A 434 -1.96 16.39 11.64
N ASP A 435 -1.76 15.45 12.57
CA ASP A 435 -1.84 14.02 12.27
C ASP A 435 -3.22 13.70 11.69
N LEU A 436 -3.25 12.84 10.66
CA LEU A 436 -4.40 12.67 9.79
C LEU A 436 -4.55 11.21 9.40
N VAL A 437 -5.80 10.77 9.35
CA VAL A 437 -6.26 9.60 8.62
C VAL A 437 -7.38 10.07 7.69
N LEU A 438 -7.11 10.09 6.39
CA LEU A 438 -8.10 10.38 5.38
C LEU A 438 -8.37 9.13 4.55
N GLY A 439 -9.64 8.78 4.38
CA GLY A 439 -10.11 7.73 3.48
C GLY A 439 -10.87 6.60 4.15
N GLN A 440 -11.37 5.68 3.32
CA GLN A 440 -12.22 4.54 3.66
C GLN A 440 -11.73 3.22 3.07
N GLY A 441 -10.54 3.22 2.46
CA GLY A 441 -9.88 2.01 1.96
C GLY A 441 -9.60 1.00 3.06
N ARG A 442 -9.09 -0.17 2.68
CA ARG A 442 -8.73 -1.25 3.60
C ARG A 442 -7.75 -0.79 4.68
N VAL A 443 -6.73 -0.04 4.29
CA VAL A 443 -5.71 0.44 5.24
C VAL A 443 -6.30 1.45 6.23
N ALA A 444 -6.99 2.47 5.74
CA ALA A 444 -7.60 3.50 6.58
C ALA A 444 -8.70 2.91 7.49
N GLY A 445 -9.58 2.10 6.91
CA GLY A 445 -10.80 1.61 7.55
C GLY A 445 -10.65 0.32 8.37
N GLN A 446 -9.63 -0.51 8.13
CA GLN A 446 -9.42 -1.74 8.90
C GLN A 446 -8.15 -1.67 9.75
N ALA A 447 -7.02 -1.32 9.16
CA ALA A 447 -5.74 -1.42 9.85
C ALA A 447 -5.51 -0.27 10.83
N ILE A 448 -5.54 0.97 10.34
CA ILE A 448 -5.25 2.14 11.17
C ILE A 448 -6.41 2.41 12.14
N LEU A 449 -7.66 2.19 11.69
CA LEU A 449 -8.81 2.30 12.57
C LEU A 449 -8.71 1.36 13.79
N PHE A 450 -8.18 0.15 13.62
CA PHE A 450 -7.96 -0.77 14.73
C PHE A 450 -6.95 -0.21 15.74
N ASP A 451 -5.86 0.39 15.26
CA ASP A 451 -4.77 0.87 16.12
C ASP A 451 -5.13 2.19 16.83
N VAL A 452 -5.78 3.14 16.15
CA VAL A 452 -5.99 4.53 16.65
C VAL A 452 -7.43 5.02 16.65
N GLY A 453 -8.40 4.16 16.29
CA GLY A 453 -9.79 4.56 16.01
C GLY A 453 -10.50 5.27 17.16
N ARG A 454 -10.26 4.87 18.41
CA ARG A 454 -10.87 5.55 19.57
C ARG A 454 -10.46 7.02 19.66
N ALA A 455 -9.15 7.29 19.58
CA ALA A 455 -8.62 8.65 19.65
C ALA A 455 -9.08 9.48 18.45
N MET A 456 -9.08 8.85 17.28
CA MET A 456 -9.50 9.44 16.01
C MET A 456 -10.98 9.87 16.03
N LEU A 457 -11.89 8.99 16.46
CA LEU A 457 -13.32 9.29 16.57
C LEU A 457 -13.59 10.42 17.57
N ALA A 458 -12.93 10.38 18.74
CA ALA A 458 -13.08 11.43 19.75
C ALA A 458 -12.68 12.82 19.22
N ARG A 459 -11.53 12.91 18.51
CA ARG A 459 -11.09 14.17 17.89
C ARG A 459 -12.06 14.66 16.82
N THR A 460 -12.58 13.74 16.01
CA THR A 460 -13.50 14.06 14.91
C THR A 460 -14.81 14.63 15.43
N TYR A 461 -15.41 14.00 16.45
CA TYR A 461 -16.64 14.54 17.06
C TYR A 461 -16.42 15.91 17.70
N ALA A 462 -15.28 16.12 18.36
CA ALA A 462 -14.95 17.43 18.94
C ALA A 462 -14.82 18.51 17.85
N ALA A 463 -14.23 18.19 16.70
CA ALA A 463 -14.13 19.11 15.56
C ALA A 463 -15.50 19.42 14.96
N ALA A 464 -16.34 18.39 14.74
CA ALA A 464 -17.70 18.57 14.22
C ALA A 464 -18.56 19.44 15.14
N GLN A 465 -18.52 19.19 16.46
CA GLN A 465 -19.24 20.01 17.45
C GLN A 465 -18.82 21.48 17.40
N ARG A 466 -17.52 21.77 17.21
CA ARG A 466 -17.03 23.15 17.05
C ARG A 466 -17.50 23.79 15.74
N ALA A 467 -17.54 23.02 14.65
CA ALA A 467 -18.05 23.53 13.38
C ALA A 467 -19.54 23.91 13.51
N ASP A 468 -20.34 23.07 14.18
CA ASP A 468 -21.76 23.34 14.42
C ASP A 468 -21.97 24.57 15.32
N THR A 469 -21.19 24.73 16.40
CA THR A 469 -21.31 25.89 17.30
C THR A 469 -20.78 27.19 16.70
N GLY A 470 -19.75 27.13 15.86
CA GLY A 470 -19.24 28.28 15.11
C GLY A 470 -20.20 28.74 14.00
N ALA A 471 -20.90 27.81 13.35
CA ALA A 471 -21.94 28.13 12.35
C ALA A 471 -23.18 28.79 12.98
N ALA A 472 -23.49 28.50 14.24
CA ALA A 472 -24.56 29.14 14.99
C ALA A 472 -24.24 30.58 15.45
N ALA A 473 -22.99 31.04 15.28
CA ALA A 473 -22.50 32.32 15.79
C ALA A 473 -22.31 33.42 14.72
N VAL A 474 -22.97 33.32 13.57
CA VAL A 474 -23.14 34.47 12.67
C VAL A 474 -24.45 35.17 13.05
N PRO A 475 -24.44 36.27 13.84
CA PRO A 475 -25.62 37.12 13.91
C PRO A 475 -25.81 37.71 12.51
N ALA A 476 -26.98 37.46 11.92
CA ALA A 476 -27.39 38.16 10.71
C ALA A 476 -27.20 39.67 10.95
N THR A 477 -26.41 40.32 10.11
CA THR A 477 -26.27 41.77 10.10
C THR A 477 -27.68 42.37 10.06
N PRO A 478 -28.06 43.24 11.01
CA PRO A 478 -29.40 43.81 11.00
C PRO A 478 -29.54 44.67 9.75
N ALA A 479 -30.43 44.26 8.85
CA ALA A 479 -30.87 45.10 7.74
C ALA A 479 -31.48 46.40 8.30
N PRO A 480 -31.30 47.56 7.63
CA PRO A 480 -31.83 48.82 8.10
C PRO A 480 -33.35 48.76 8.22
N ALA A 481 -33.86 49.28 9.34
CA ALA A 481 -35.23 49.17 9.78
C ALA A 481 -36.25 49.65 8.73
N ALA A 482 -37.04 48.71 8.22
CA ALA A 482 -38.31 49.01 7.56
C ALA A 482 -39.46 48.82 8.58
N ALA A 483 -40.43 49.71 8.51
CA ALA A 483 -41.53 49.85 9.46
C ALA A 483 -42.31 48.54 9.69
N GLN A 484 -42.64 48.30 10.96
CA GLN A 484 -43.38 47.14 11.45
C GLN A 484 -44.81 47.07 10.89
N ALA A 485 -45.19 45.88 10.41
CA ALA A 485 -46.56 45.40 10.38
C ALA A 485 -46.65 44.09 11.22
N PRO A 486 -47.76 43.82 11.91
CA PRO A 486 -47.83 42.73 12.88
C PRO A 486 -47.88 41.36 12.21
N ALA A 487 -47.16 40.40 12.79
CA ALA A 487 -46.98 39.04 12.31
C ALA A 487 -48.20 38.14 12.53
N PRO A 488 -48.44 37.14 11.67
CA PRO A 488 -49.07 35.90 12.07
C PRO A 488 -48.02 34.89 12.55
N THR A 489 -48.28 34.27 13.69
CA THR A 489 -47.50 33.17 14.27
C THR A 489 -47.57 31.92 13.37
N ALA A 490 -46.41 31.43 12.90
CA ALA A 490 -46.26 30.11 12.30
C ALA A 490 -45.62 29.13 13.30
N PRO A 491 -45.99 27.84 13.28
CA PRO A 491 -45.52 26.86 14.25
C PRO A 491 -44.07 26.43 13.98
N SER A 492 -43.31 26.20 15.04
CA SER A 492 -41.97 25.61 15.01
C SER A 492 -42.04 24.17 14.50
N SER A 493 -41.61 23.93 13.27
CA SER A 493 -41.34 22.57 12.78
C SER A 493 -40.02 22.06 13.36
N GLY A 494 -40.09 21.07 14.25
CA GLY A 494 -38.94 20.33 14.77
C GLY A 494 -38.31 19.44 13.71
N GLY A 495 -37.60 20.04 12.75
CA GLY A 495 -36.77 19.32 11.80
C GLY A 495 -35.46 18.86 12.44
N LEU A 496 -35.02 17.64 12.13
CA LEU A 496 -33.70 17.14 12.50
C LEU A 496 -32.63 18.03 11.87
N SER A 497 -31.59 18.38 12.64
CA SER A 497 -30.52 19.24 12.13
C SER A 497 -29.78 18.55 10.97
N PRO A 498 -29.22 19.31 10.00
CA PRO A 498 -28.44 18.74 8.90
C PRO A 498 -27.31 17.82 9.37
N SER A 499 -26.67 18.15 10.51
CA SER A 499 -25.61 17.34 11.13
C SER A 499 -26.15 16.00 11.66
N LEU A 500 -27.38 15.96 12.18
CA LEU A 500 -28.03 14.72 12.61
C LEU A 500 -28.43 13.84 11.42
N ILE A 501 -28.80 14.44 10.28
CA ILE A 501 -29.06 13.73 9.02
C ILE A 501 -27.77 13.07 8.50
N ILE A 502 -26.63 13.75 8.58
CA ILE A 502 -25.32 13.21 8.21
C ILE A 502 -24.92 12.05 9.13
N VAL A 503 -25.11 12.18 10.45
CA VAL A 503 -24.82 11.11 11.42
C VAL A 503 -25.69 9.88 11.17
N ILE A 504 -26.99 10.07 10.87
CA ILE A 504 -27.90 8.98 10.52
C ILE A 504 -27.47 8.31 9.20
N ALA A 505 -27.03 9.08 8.20
CA ALA A 505 -26.53 8.53 6.94
C ALA A 505 -25.24 7.70 7.14
N ILE A 506 -24.32 8.15 8.00
CA ILE A 506 -23.09 7.41 8.34
C ILE A 506 -23.43 6.11 9.08
N LEU A 507 -24.36 6.15 10.04
CA LEU A 507 -24.85 4.95 10.73
C LEU A 507 -25.54 3.97 9.78
N ALA A 508 -26.36 4.45 8.85
CA ALA A 508 -27.02 3.62 7.85
C ALA A 508 -26.02 2.94 6.91
N LEU A 509 -24.98 3.66 6.48
CA LEU A 509 -23.91 3.11 5.64
C LEU A 509 -23.03 2.10 6.39
N ALA A 510 -22.74 2.34 7.67
CA ALA A 510 -22.04 1.38 8.53
C ALA A 510 -22.85 0.08 8.71
N CYS A 511 -24.17 0.19 8.90
CA CYS A 511 -25.08 -0.96 8.95
C CYS A 511 -25.15 -1.72 7.61
N LEU A 512 -25.10 -1.02 6.47
CA LEU A 512 -25.02 -1.65 5.14
C LEU A 512 -23.70 -2.39 4.92
N GLY A 513 -22.57 -1.85 5.42
CA GLY A 513 -21.27 -2.52 5.39
C GLY A 513 -21.25 -3.82 6.21
N VAL A 514 -21.85 -3.81 7.41
CA VAL A 514 -22.02 -5.01 8.24
C VAL A 514 -22.99 -6.01 7.58
N GLY A 515 -24.10 -5.53 7.00
CA GLY A 515 -25.08 -6.36 6.30
C GLY A 515 -24.53 -7.03 5.04
N PHE A 516 -23.71 -6.33 4.26
CA PHE A 516 -22.98 -6.88 3.11
C PHE A 516 -22.07 -8.03 3.53
N GLU A 517 -21.32 -7.84 4.62
CA GLU A 517 -20.38 -8.83 5.11
C GLU A 517 -21.08 -10.05 5.74
N TRP A 518 -22.26 -9.85 6.32
CA TRP A 518 -23.11 -10.94 6.81
C TRP A 518 -23.78 -11.72 5.67
N GLY A 519 -24.20 -11.03 4.60
CA GLY A 519 -24.73 -11.66 3.39
C GLY A 519 -23.69 -12.47 2.61
N ARG A 520 -22.43 -11.99 2.57
CA ARG A 520 -21.30 -12.69 1.95
C ARG A 520 -20.98 -14.02 2.65
N ARG A 521 -21.04 -14.06 3.99
CA ARG A 521 -20.77 -15.26 4.80
C ARG A 521 -21.87 -16.33 4.76
N ARG A 522 -23.04 -16.02 4.18
CA ARG A 522 -24.21 -16.93 4.15
C ARG A 522 -24.51 -17.56 2.79
N ARG A 523 -23.69 -17.32 1.76
CA ARG A 523 -23.80 -18.08 0.50
C ARG A 523 -22.87 -19.29 0.58
N PRO A 524 -23.39 -20.53 0.43
CA PRO A 524 -22.57 -21.73 0.35
C PRO A 524 -21.65 -21.72 -0.88
#